data_AF-A0A086ZY58-F1
#
_entry.id   AF-A0A086ZY58-F1
#
_cell.length_a   1.000
_cell.length_b   1.000
_cell.length_c   1.000
_cell.angle_alpha   90.00
_cell.angle_beta   90.00
_cell.angle_gamma   90.00
#
_symmetry.space_group_name_H-M   'P 1'
#
loop_
_entity.id
_entity.type
_entity.pdbx_description
1 polymer ?
#
loop_
_entity_poly.entity_id
_entity_poly.type
_entity_poly.pdbx_seq_one_letter_code
_entity_poly.pdbx_strand_id
1 'polypeptide(L)'
;MSRIDGIFTETPTGSTPPLRLAHAPGWRFDAMPDPNDDGLIVFSSDNDDFNLGFDIDVFADGTVSNSLSPGSVVETRDLTPDGLERLADRTDRLRAWLDDLAVVVAWTREHQDDLVRRIRTC
;
A
#
# COMPACT_ATOMS: atom_id res chain seq x y z
N MET A 1 -37.79 -2.63 -14.36
CA MET A 1 -36.54 -1.87 -14.55
C MET A 1 -35.98 -1.54 -13.18
N SER A 2 -34.79 -2.04 -12.87
CA SER A 2 -33.74 -1.41 -12.04
C SER A 2 -32.77 -2.48 -11.54
N ARG A 3 -31.58 -2.50 -12.13
CA ARG A 3 -30.32 -2.93 -11.51
C ARG A 3 -29.42 -1.70 -11.55
N ILE A 4 -28.92 -1.29 -10.40
CA ILE A 4 -27.90 -0.25 -10.29
C ILE A 4 -26.57 -0.99 -10.25
N ASP A 5 -25.99 -1.23 -11.43
CA ASP A 5 -24.59 -1.63 -11.55
C ASP A 5 -23.77 -0.34 -11.62
N GLY A 6 -23.51 0.25 -10.45
CA GLY A 6 -22.60 1.38 -10.29
C GLY A 6 -21.15 0.90 -10.32
N ILE A 7 -20.65 0.54 -11.50
CA ILE A 7 -19.21 0.44 -11.72
C ILE A 7 -18.71 1.87 -11.89
N PHE A 8 -18.21 2.47 -10.81
CA PHE A 8 -17.34 3.64 -10.91
C PHE A 8 -16.08 3.22 -11.69
N THR A 9 -16.11 3.45 -13.00
CA THR A 9 -14.93 3.35 -13.87
C THR A 9 -14.42 4.75 -14.10
N GLU A 10 -13.74 5.31 -13.11
CA GLU A 10 -12.86 6.44 -13.35
C GLU A 10 -11.42 5.99 -13.15
N THR A 11 -10.67 5.95 -14.25
CA THR A 11 -9.20 5.94 -14.27
C THR A 11 -8.80 6.63 -15.58
N PRO A 12 -7.86 7.61 -15.59
CA PRO A 12 -6.68 7.67 -14.72
C PRO A 12 -6.43 9.03 -14.01
N THR A 13 -6.18 8.96 -12.69
CA THR A 13 -4.93 9.51 -12.12
C THR A 13 -3.78 8.93 -12.94
N GLY A 14 -2.74 9.69 -13.28
CA GLY A 14 -1.59 9.19 -14.07
C GLY A 14 -1.31 7.71 -13.76
N SER A 15 -1.33 6.86 -14.80
CA SER A 15 -1.42 5.40 -14.62
C SER A 15 -0.47 4.93 -13.52
N THR A 16 -0.97 4.18 -12.54
CA THR A 16 -0.12 3.68 -11.46
C THR A 16 1.12 3.01 -12.05
N PRO A 17 2.31 3.29 -11.49
CA PRO A 17 3.54 2.78 -12.05
C PRO A 17 3.54 1.26 -11.96
N PRO A 18 4.07 0.56 -12.97
CA PRO A 18 4.24 -0.88 -12.88
C PRO A 18 5.22 -1.20 -11.75
N LEU A 19 4.81 -2.10 -10.85
CA LEU A 19 5.65 -2.64 -9.78
C LEU A 19 6.28 -3.96 -10.25
N ARG A 20 7.45 -4.31 -9.69
CA ARG A 20 8.18 -5.55 -10.02
C ARG A 20 7.51 -6.76 -9.42
N LEU A 21 6.93 -6.61 -8.22
CA LEU A 21 6.25 -7.65 -7.47
C LEU A 21 4.73 -7.48 -7.53
N ALA A 22 4.02 -8.57 -7.25
CA ALA A 22 2.60 -8.51 -6.93
C ALA A 22 2.42 -8.18 -5.46
N HIS A 23 1.62 -7.16 -5.16
CA HIS A 23 1.30 -6.73 -3.80
C HIS A 23 -0.17 -7.04 -3.51
N ALA A 24 -0.43 -7.63 -2.35
CA ALA A 24 -1.77 -7.84 -1.83
C ALA A 24 -1.85 -7.14 -0.46
N PRO A 25 -2.82 -6.23 -0.25
CA PRO A 25 -3.88 -5.83 -1.17
C PRO A 25 -3.41 -4.95 -2.36
N GLY A 26 -2.24 -4.30 -2.27
CA GLY A 26 -1.69 -3.45 -3.33
C GLY A 26 -2.28 -2.04 -3.33
N TRP A 27 -2.57 -1.49 -4.52
CA TRP A 27 -3.23 -0.18 -4.65
C TRP A 27 -4.64 -0.24 -4.04
N ARG A 28 -4.90 0.66 -3.10
CA ARG A 28 -6.21 0.83 -2.46
C ARG A 28 -6.54 2.30 -2.62
N PHE A 29 -7.76 2.65 -2.97
CA PHE A 29 -8.20 4.05 -2.99
C PHE A 29 -9.42 4.13 -2.09
N ASP A 30 -9.20 3.76 -0.82
CA ASP A 30 -10.24 3.59 0.19
C ASP A 30 -10.17 4.80 1.13
N ALA A 31 -11.21 5.63 1.12
CA ALA A 31 -11.36 6.68 2.12
C ALA A 31 -11.75 6.04 3.47
N MET A 32 -11.02 6.38 4.53
CA MET A 32 -11.33 5.90 5.88
C MET A 32 -12.58 6.62 6.38
N PRO A 33 -13.64 5.91 6.82
CA PRO A 33 -14.84 6.51 7.39
C PRO A 33 -14.63 6.89 8.86
N ASP A 34 -13.49 7.53 9.19
CA ASP A 34 -13.29 8.11 10.52
C ASP A 34 -13.81 9.55 10.50
N PRO A 35 -14.78 9.91 11.36
CA PRO A 35 -15.29 11.29 11.45
C PRO A 35 -14.24 12.32 11.88
N ASN A 36 -13.03 11.91 12.26
CA ASN A 36 -11.92 12.78 12.61
C ASN A 36 -10.69 12.63 11.69
N ASP A 37 -10.74 11.72 10.70
CA ASP A 37 -9.59 11.41 9.85
C ASP A 37 -10.01 11.20 8.38
N ASP A 38 -10.07 12.31 7.64
CA ASP A 38 -10.37 12.34 6.21
C ASP A 38 -9.13 11.90 5.41
N GLY A 39 -8.73 10.65 5.58
CA GLY A 39 -7.60 10.01 4.92
C GLY A 39 -8.02 9.10 3.77
N LEU A 40 -7.21 9.07 2.72
CA LEU A 40 -7.24 8.10 1.62
C LEU A 40 -6.07 7.15 1.78
N ILE A 41 -6.35 5.87 2.03
CA ILE A 41 -5.35 4.83 1.83
C ILE A 41 -5.04 4.78 0.35
N VAL A 42 -3.76 4.87 -0.04
CA VAL A 42 -3.30 4.86 -1.42
C VAL A 42 -2.70 3.51 -1.81
N PHE A 43 -1.95 2.90 -0.89
CA PHE A 43 -1.31 1.62 -1.14
C PHE A 43 -1.02 0.91 0.17
N SER A 44 -1.17 -0.41 0.15
CA SER A 44 -0.90 -1.28 1.29
C SER A 44 -0.28 -2.59 0.81
N SER A 45 0.71 -3.09 1.53
CA SER A 45 1.37 -4.36 1.19
C SER A 45 1.99 -5.02 2.40
N ASP A 46 1.82 -6.33 2.45
CA ASP A 46 2.54 -7.20 3.38
C ASP A 46 3.71 -7.91 2.70
N ASN A 47 4.76 -8.15 3.47
CA ASN A 47 5.89 -9.00 3.16
C ASN A 47 5.95 -10.13 4.20
N ASP A 48 5.31 -11.25 3.88
CA ASP A 48 5.19 -12.40 4.79
C ASP A 48 6.53 -13.04 5.16
N ASP A 49 7.52 -12.95 4.26
CA ASP A 49 8.84 -13.54 4.47
C ASP A 49 9.57 -12.87 5.64
N PHE A 50 9.41 -11.55 5.77
CA PHE A 50 10.08 -10.75 6.80
C PHE A 50 9.12 -10.20 7.85
N ASN A 51 7.83 -10.57 7.78
CA ASN A 51 6.76 -10.06 8.62
C ASN A 51 6.76 -8.53 8.71
N LEU A 52 6.74 -7.88 7.55
CA LEU A 52 6.70 -6.42 7.43
C LEU A 52 5.42 -5.99 6.72
N GLY A 53 4.75 -4.97 7.25
CA GLY A 53 3.65 -4.28 6.60
C GLY A 53 4.08 -2.89 6.16
N PHE A 54 3.53 -2.42 5.04
CA PHE A 54 3.66 -1.05 4.59
C PHE A 54 2.31 -0.48 4.20
N ASP A 55 2.03 0.73 4.68
CA ASP A 55 0.86 1.51 4.30
C ASP A 55 1.29 2.94 3.95
N ILE A 56 0.60 3.55 3.00
CA ILE A 56 0.74 4.97 2.68
C ILE A 56 -0.62 5.60 2.43
N ASP A 57 -0.83 6.71 3.12
CA ASP A 57 -2.07 7.46 3.18
C ASP A 57 -1.82 8.92 2.77
N VAL A 58 -2.87 9.54 2.22
CA VAL A 58 -2.94 10.97 1.97
C VAL A 58 -4.13 11.53 2.72
N PHE A 59 -3.94 12.61 3.47
CA PHE A 59 -5.02 13.28 4.21
C PHE A 59 -5.56 14.50 3.46
N ALA A 60 -6.77 14.93 3.81
CA ALA A 60 -7.43 16.08 3.19
C ALA A 60 -6.65 17.41 3.28
N ASP A 61 -5.74 17.55 4.24
CA ASP A 61 -4.83 18.69 4.39
C ASP A 61 -3.59 18.62 3.49
N GLY A 62 -3.39 17.51 2.77
CA GLY A 62 -2.23 17.23 1.93
C GLY A 62 -1.09 16.52 2.65
N THR A 63 -1.24 16.18 3.92
CA THR A 63 -0.23 15.37 4.61
C THR A 63 -0.15 14.00 3.96
N VAL A 64 1.08 13.56 3.66
CA VAL A 64 1.37 12.19 3.20
C VAL A 64 2.01 11.45 4.36
N SER A 65 1.36 10.40 4.85
CA SER A 65 1.90 9.51 5.88
C SER A 65 2.24 8.18 5.25
N ASN A 66 3.42 7.64 5.56
CA ASN A 66 3.74 6.26 5.27
C ASN A 66 4.29 5.59 6.52
N SER A 67 4.05 4.29 6.63
CA SER A 67 4.53 3.50 7.74
C SER A 67 5.16 2.20 7.23
N LEU A 68 6.29 1.83 7.83
CA LEU A 68 6.87 0.51 7.71
C LEU A 68 6.83 -0.09 9.11
N SER A 69 6.00 -1.11 9.30
CA SER A 69 5.72 -1.68 10.62
C SER A 69 5.95 -3.20 10.61
N PRO A 70 6.24 -3.80 11.76
CA PRO A 70 6.12 -5.25 11.91
C PRO A 70 4.68 -5.67 11.60
N GLY A 71 4.53 -6.79 10.89
CA GLY A 71 3.21 -7.35 10.55
C GLY A 71 2.37 -7.63 11.80
N SER A 72 1.06 -7.59 11.62
CA SER A 72 0.06 -7.67 12.70
C SER A 72 0.08 -9.00 13.47
N VAL A 73 0.69 -10.04 12.90
CA VAL A 73 0.84 -11.35 13.54
C VAL A 73 2.33 -11.60 13.79
N VAL A 74 2.75 -11.59 15.06
CA VAL A 74 4.05 -12.15 15.43
C VAL A 74 3.92 -13.66 15.36
N GLU A 75 4.23 -14.25 14.21
CA GLU A 75 4.35 -15.70 14.11
C GLU A 75 5.63 -16.14 14.81
N THR A 76 5.52 -16.54 16.08
CA THR A 76 6.57 -17.30 16.76
C THR A 76 6.59 -18.71 16.18
N ARG A 77 7.35 -18.86 15.09
CA ARG A 77 7.76 -20.16 14.55
C ARG A 77 9.10 -20.54 15.17
N ASP A 78 9.31 -21.82 15.46
CA ASP A 78 10.66 -22.31 15.78
C ASP A 78 11.56 -22.12 14.56
N LEU A 79 12.51 -21.18 14.66
CA LEU A 79 13.47 -20.89 13.59
C LEU A 79 14.51 -22.01 13.53
N THR A 80 14.38 -22.89 12.54
CA THR A 80 15.39 -23.91 12.24
C THR A 80 16.53 -23.32 11.40
N PRO A 81 17.73 -23.93 11.40
CA PRO A 81 18.82 -23.53 10.51
C PRO A 81 18.38 -23.41 9.03
N ASP A 82 17.68 -24.41 8.50
CA ASP A 82 17.12 -24.36 7.13
C ASP A 82 16.11 -23.22 6.92
N GLY A 83 15.38 -22.85 7.97
CA GLY A 83 14.48 -21.70 7.97
C GLY A 83 15.25 -20.39 7.83
N LEU A 84 16.36 -20.25 8.54
CA LEU A 84 17.25 -19.09 8.49
C LEU A 84 17.97 -18.99 7.13
N GLU A 85 18.45 -20.10 6.57
CA GLU A 85 19.07 -20.12 5.24
C GLU A 85 18.06 -19.72 4.15
N ARG A 86 16.84 -20.26 4.19
CA ARG A 86 15.77 -19.85 3.25
C ARG A 86 15.41 -18.38 3.37
N LEU A 87 15.46 -17.79 4.57
CA LEU A 87 15.24 -16.36 4.75
C LEU A 87 16.39 -15.53 4.17
N ALA A 88 17.63 -15.97 4.35
CA ALA A 88 18.80 -15.32 3.75
C ALA A 88 18.72 -15.30 2.22
N ASP A 89 18.27 -16.40 1.60
CA ASP A 89 18.09 -16.53 0.15
C ASP A 89 16.93 -15.66 -0.40
N ARG A 90 16.05 -15.16 0.48
CA ARG A 90 14.91 -14.29 0.09
C ARG A 90 15.21 -12.80 0.20
N THR A 91 16.44 -12.41 0.57
CA THR A 91 16.83 -10.99 0.70
C THR A 91 16.74 -10.21 -0.62
N ASP A 92 16.94 -10.84 -1.77
CA ASP A 92 16.70 -10.20 -3.08
C ASP A 92 15.22 -9.85 -3.29
N ARG A 93 14.30 -10.69 -2.80
CA ARG A 93 12.86 -10.41 -2.83
C ARG A 93 12.50 -9.27 -1.88
N LEU A 94 13.11 -9.21 -0.70
CA LEU A 94 12.96 -8.07 0.21
C LEU A 94 13.43 -6.77 -0.45
N ARG A 95 14.58 -6.81 -1.14
CA ARG A 95 15.09 -5.65 -1.87
C ARG A 95 14.13 -5.20 -2.97
N ALA A 96 13.64 -6.13 -3.78
CA ALA A 96 12.66 -5.83 -4.82
C ALA A 96 11.37 -5.22 -4.24
N TRP A 97 10.91 -5.73 -3.09
CA TRP A 97 9.75 -5.19 -2.39
C TRP A 97 10.00 -3.75 -1.93
N LEU A 98 11.14 -3.47 -1.27
CA LEU A 98 11.50 -2.10 -0.84
C LEU A 98 11.67 -1.13 -2.00
N ASP A 99 12.21 -1.59 -3.13
CA ASP A 99 12.31 -0.79 -4.36
C ASP A 99 10.91 -0.41 -4.89
N ASP A 100 9.96 -1.35 -4.90
CA ASP A 100 8.57 -1.08 -5.31
C ASP A 100 7.88 -0.10 -4.35
N LEU A 101 8.11 -0.22 -3.03
CA LEU A 101 7.59 0.75 -2.06
C LEU A 101 8.13 2.16 -2.30
N ALA A 102 9.41 2.29 -2.67
CA ALA A 102 9.99 3.59 -3.01
C ALA A 102 9.33 4.21 -4.26
N VAL A 103 8.99 3.40 -5.26
CA VAL A 103 8.22 3.83 -6.43
C VAL A 103 6.83 4.33 -6.03
N VAL A 104 6.13 3.60 -5.15
CA VAL A 104 4.83 4.01 -4.62
C VAL A 104 4.94 5.35 -3.88
N VAL A 105 5.91 5.51 -2.98
CA VAL A 105 6.11 6.78 -2.24
C VAL A 105 6.35 7.95 -3.19
N ALA A 106 7.19 7.76 -4.21
CA ALA A 106 7.47 8.79 -5.20
C ALA A 106 6.21 9.17 -5.98
N TRP A 107 5.46 8.17 -6.46
CA TRP A 107 4.22 8.38 -7.20
C TRP A 107 3.17 9.11 -6.35
N THR A 108 2.97 8.70 -5.10
CA THR A 108 1.99 9.34 -4.19
C THR A 108 2.33 10.80 -3.95
N ARG A 109 3.61 11.13 -3.78
CA ARG A 109 4.06 12.53 -3.62
C ARG A 109 3.88 13.34 -4.90
N GLU A 110 4.15 12.76 -6.07
CA GLU A 110 3.95 13.41 -7.36
C GLU A 110 2.46 13.71 -7.63
N HIS A 111 1.56 12.83 -7.18
CA HIS A 111 0.11 12.92 -7.43
C HIS A 111 -0.68 13.45 -6.23
N GLN A 112 0.00 14.02 -5.23
CA GLN A 112 -0.59 14.41 -3.94
C GLN A 112 -1.81 15.33 -4.10
N ASP A 113 -1.73 16.37 -4.94
CA ASP A 113 -2.82 17.33 -5.12
C ASP A 113 -4.08 16.71 -5.73
N ASP A 114 -3.92 15.74 -6.63
CA ASP A 114 -5.04 15.03 -7.24
C ASP A 114 -5.69 14.06 -6.25
N LEU A 115 -4.88 13.40 -5.42
CA LEU A 115 -5.35 12.53 -4.34
C LEU A 115 -6.14 13.34 -3.28
N VAL A 116 -5.63 14.52 -2.88
CA VAL A 116 -6.34 15.44 -1.97
C VAL A 116 -7.67 15.91 -2.57
N ARG A 117 -7.68 16.24 -3.87
CA ARG A 117 -8.92 16.64 -4.56
C ARG A 117 -9.96 15.52 -4.47
N ARG A 118 -9.53 14.27 -4.67
CA ARG A 118 -10.41 13.10 -4.61
C ARG A 118 -11.06 12.93 -3.24
N ILE A 119 -10.30 13.08 -2.16
CA ILE A 119 -10.83 13.03 -0.79
C ILE A 119 -11.97 14.03 -0.60
N ARG A 120 -11.78 15.27 -1.07
CA ARG A 120 -12.76 16.36 -0.90
C ARG A 120 -14.01 16.22 -1.77
N THR A 121 -14.01 15.31 -2.75
CA THR A 121 -15.13 15.07 -3.67
C THR A 121 -15.90 13.78 -3.37
N CYS A 122 -15.38 12.93 -2.50
CA CYS A 122 -16.06 11.76 -1.96
C CYS A 122 -17.04 12.17 -0.83
#